data_AF-A0A9D9QV20-F1
#
_entry.id   AF-A0A9D9QV20-F1
#
_cell.length_a   1.000
_cell.length_b   1.000
_cell.length_c   1.000
_cell.angle_alpha   90.00
_cell.angle_beta   90.00
_cell.angle_gamma   90.00
#
_symmetry.space_group_name_H-M   'P 1'
#
loop_
_entity.id
_entity.type
_entity.pdbx_description
1 polymer ?
#
loop_
_entity_poly.entity_id
_entity_poly.type
_entity_poly.pdbx_seq_one_letter_code
_entity_poly.pdbx_strand_id
1 'polypeptide(L)'
;MKQFFLLILMLILVVSCKKERVVEHQTVAGFQLKTNPVVVLNTDTIYFSYTADNKEPEEYAIIKLVEQKFTKDSLSNSKFRIEFIQKKQKVFSDLITIKGIEKGSEWYGMYEMDSVYSPFKRLSFGYPACGYSQDNFLYYIEGSASSKIHTWLSVGDGGWFNDVDFFPISKTKFACRTASFWPEETETENLETDEEFGMLEFSDSIVFSFTKNQWNKSFKTPKGKVYRKTRMSYDSMIN
;
A
#
# COMPACT_ATOMS: atom_id res chain seq x y z
N MET A 1 6.98 -84.83 33.77
CA MET A 1 6.47 -85.39 32.50
C MET A 1 5.63 -84.34 31.82
N LYS A 2 5.94 -84.04 30.54
CA LYS A 2 5.01 -83.75 29.43
C LYS A 2 3.80 -82.87 29.81
N GLN A 3 3.72 -81.62 29.37
CA GLN A 3 3.41 -81.28 27.97
C GLN A 3 3.99 -79.90 27.64
N PHE A 4 4.93 -79.86 26.70
CA PHE A 4 4.64 -79.57 25.29
C PHE A 4 4.28 -78.09 25.10
N PHE A 5 5.25 -77.18 24.98
CA PHE A 5 6.30 -77.16 23.94
C PHE A 5 5.66 -77.03 22.56
N LEU A 6 4.96 -75.93 22.28
CA LEU A 6 4.50 -75.63 20.92
C LEU A 6 4.17 -74.15 20.64
N LEU A 7 4.86 -73.20 21.26
CA LEU A 7 4.77 -71.79 20.82
C LEU A 7 6.05 -70.96 21.05
N ILE A 8 7.16 -71.65 21.36
CA ILE A 8 8.52 -71.09 21.44
C ILE A 8 9.39 -71.90 20.48
N LEU A 9 8.97 -72.00 19.22
CA LEU A 9 9.75 -72.68 18.20
C LEU A 9 9.32 -72.27 16.78
N MET A 10 9.28 -70.96 16.48
CA MET A 10 9.38 -70.48 15.09
C MET A 10 9.42 -68.95 15.06
N LEU A 11 10.52 -68.32 15.49
CA LEU A 11 10.89 -67.00 14.93
C LEU A 11 12.37 -66.61 15.19
N ILE A 12 13.25 -67.60 15.34
CA ILE A 12 14.70 -67.41 15.25
C ILE A 12 15.18 -68.41 14.22
N LEU A 13 16.17 -67.98 13.42
CA LEU A 13 16.78 -68.57 12.22
C LEU A 13 16.14 -67.97 10.97
N VAL A 14 16.81 -67.21 10.12
CA VAL A 14 18.20 -66.77 9.91
C VAL A 14 18.06 -65.69 8.82
N VAL A 15 18.88 -64.65 8.70
CA VAL A 15 20.23 -64.72 8.15
C VAL A 15 21.01 -63.48 8.60
N SER A 16 22.07 -63.77 9.34
CA SER A 16 23.22 -62.91 9.57
C SER A 16 23.99 -62.74 8.26
N CYS A 17 24.17 -61.51 7.80
CA CYS A 17 25.16 -61.16 6.79
C CYS A 17 26.26 -60.36 7.47
N LYS A 18 27.34 -61.04 7.87
CA LYS A 18 28.60 -60.37 8.21
C LYS A 18 29.23 -59.88 6.92
N LYS A 19 29.51 -58.57 6.84
CA LYS A 19 30.47 -58.04 5.88
C LYS A 19 31.46 -57.15 6.60
N GLU A 20 32.73 -57.37 6.26
CA GLU A 20 33.93 -56.85 6.88
C GLU A 20 34.10 -55.33 6.78
N ARG A 21 34.98 -54.82 7.65
CA ARG A 21 35.41 -53.42 7.76
C ARG A 21 36.03 -52.91 6.46
N VAL A 22 35.67 -51.69 6.09
CA VAL A 22 36.53 -50.79 5.30
C VAL A 22 36.76 -49.52 6.10
N VAL A 23 38.03 -49.14 6.19
CA VAL A 23 38.60 -48.02 6.94
C VAL A 23 38.21 -46.67 6.32
N GLU A 24 38.20 -45.64 7.17
CA GLU A 24 37.87 -44.24 6.93
C GLU A 24 38.25 -43.63 5.57
N HIS A 25 37.32 -42.87 5.01
CA HIS A 25 37.64 -41.51 4.58
C HIS A 25 36.59 -40.54 5.12
N GLN A 26 37.03 -39.63 5.98
CA GLN A 26 36.29 -38.42 6.36
C GLN A 26 36.03 -37.60 5.09
N THR A 27 34.83 -37.69 4.53
CA THR A 27 34.34 -36.69 3.59
C THR A 27 33.82 -35.51 4.40
N VAL A 28 34.59 -34.42 4.32
CA VAL A 28 34.24 -33.08 4.75
C VAL A 28 32.77 -32.81 4.40
N ALA A 29 31.96 -32.50 5.42
CA ALA A 29 30.58 -32.10 5.25
C ALA A 29 30.51 -31.00 4.18
N GLY A 30 29.89 -31.34 3.05
CA GLY A 30 29.62 -30.39 1.98
C GLY A 30 28.92 -29.19 2.58
N PHE A 31 29.54 -28.02 2.42
CA PHE A 31 28.93 -26.73 2.73
C PHE A 31 27.69 -26.63 1.84
N GLN A 32 26.54 -27.00 2.38
CA GLN A 32 25.23 -26.66 1.84
C GLN A 32 25.14 -25.14 1.95
N LEU A 33 25.63 -24.47 0.91
CA LEU A 33 25.41 -23.07 0.68
C LEU A 33 23.88 -22.95 0.61
N LYS A 34 23.27 -22.49 1.71
CA LYS A 34 21.89 -22.04 1.71
C LYS A 34 21.82 -20.97 0.64
N THR A 35 21.42 -21.36 -0.57
CA THR A 35 20.95 -20.43 -1.56
C THR A 35 19.73 -19.80 -0.92
N ASN A 36 19.94 -18.61 -0.34
CA ASN A 36 18.83 -17.74 -0.01
C ASN A 36 17.97 -17.69 -1.28
N PRO A 37 16.66 -17.96 -1.19
CA PRO A 37 15.80 -17.82 -2.34
C PRO A 37 16.03 -16.42 -2.90
N VAL A 38 16.34 -16.34 -4.19
CA VAL A 38 16.40 -15.05 -4.89
C VAL A 38 15.06 -14.40 -4.64
N VAL A 39 15.05 -13.38 -3.77
CA VAL A 39 13.84 -12.61 -3.50
C VAL A 39 13.51 -11.93 -4.82
N VAL A 40 12.50 -12.43 -5.52
CA VAL A 40 11.94 -11.73 -6.68
C VAL A 40 11.31 -10.46 -6.10
N LEU A 41 12.00 -9.34 -6.27
CA LEU A 41 11.51 -8.04 -5.84
C LEU A 41 10.45 -7.61 -6.84
N ASN A 42 9.17 -7.69 -6.46
CA ASN A 42 8.08 -7.17 -7.29
C ASN A 42 8.37 -5.71 -7.63
N THR A 43 8.25 -5.38 -8.91
CA THR A 43 8.52 -4.06 -9.44
C THR A 43 7.34 -3.60 -10.28
N ASP A 44 6.75 -2.47 -9.91
CA ASP A 44 5.63 -1.84 -10.63
C ASP A 44 6.11 -0.56 -11.31
N THR A 45 5.54 -0.27 -12.48
CA THR A 45 5.76 1.00 -13.19
C THR A 45 4.45 1.77 -13.23
N ILE A 46 4.44 2.95 -12.61
CA ILE A 46 3.25 3.76 -12.41
C ILE A 46 3.35 5.02 -13.26
N TYR A 47 2.39 5.17 -14.16
CA TYR A 47 2.20 6.36 -14.97
C TYR A 47 1.19 7.29 -14.30
N PHE A 48 1.37 8.60 -14.48
CA PHE A 48 0.49 9.61 -13.87
C PHE A 48 -0.57 10.14 -14.85
N SER A 49 -0.40 9.85 -16.14
CA SER A 49 -1.38 10.07 -17.20
C SER A 49 -1.19 9.02 -18.27
N TYR A 50 -2.29 8.54 -18.85
CA TYR A 50 -2.27 7.74 -20.07
C TYR A 50 -2.63 8.67 -21.24
N THR A 51 -1.64 9.09 -22.05
CA THR A 51 -1.91 9.92 -23.23
C THR A 51 -2.48 9.07 -24.36
N ALA A 52 -3.48 9.58 -25.09
CA ALA A 52 -4.13 8.89 -26.22
C ALA A 52 -3.17 8.54 -27.37
N ASP A 53 -2.00 9.18 -27.41
CA ASP A 53 -1.07 9.17 -28.54
C ASP A 53 -0.14 7.94 -28.57
N ASN A 54 -0.32 6.95 -27.67
CA ASN A 54 0.53 5.76 -27.51
C ASN A 54 2.03 6.03 -27.30
N LYS A 55 2.42 7.27 -26.95
CA LYS A 55 3.78 7.57 -26.52
C LYS A 55 3.92 7.20 -25.04
N GLU A 56 5.00 6.49 -24.71
CA GLU A 56 5.35 6.25 -23.32
C GLU A 56 5.57 7.60 -22.61
N PRO A 57 4.89 7.86 -21.47
CA PRO A 57 5.11 9.07 -20.71
C PRO A 57 6.59 9.23 -20.32
N GLU A 58 7.14 10.43 -20.50
CA GLU A 58 8.52 10.72 -20.08
C GLU A 58 8.69 10.75 -18.56
N GLU A 59 7.58 10.77 -17.81
CA GLU A 59 7.53 10.82 -16.36
C GLU A 59 6.73 9.67 -15.79
N TYR A 60 7.35 8.90 -14.90
CA TYR A 60 6.73 7.75 -14.25
C TYR A 60 7.45 7.43 -12.92
N ALA A 61 6.82 6.62 -12.08
CA ALA A 61 7.45 6.07 -10.89
C ALA A 61 7.72 4.57 -11.08
N ILE A 62 8.87 4.12 -10.58
CA ILE A 62 9.18 2.70 -10.40
C ILE A 62 9.03 2.39 -8.91
N ILE A 63 8.19 1.42 -8.58
CA ILE A 63 7.99 0.94 -7.21
C ILE A 63 8.68 -0.39 -7.07
N LYS A 64 9.58 -0.53 -6.10
CA LYS A 64 10.32 -1.77 -5.83
C LYS A 64 9.98 -2.25 -4.43
N LEU A 65 9.44 -3.46 -4.31
CA LEU A 65 9.33 -4.15 -3.03
C LEU A 65 10.75 -4.45 -2.53
N VAL A 66 11.14 -3.87 -1.40
CA VAL A 66 12.48 -4.05 -0.81
C VAL A 66 12.46 -5.13 0.27
N GLU A 67 11.38 -5.20 1.03
CA GLU A 67 11.24 -6.11 2.16
C GLU A 67 9.77 -6.40 2.39
N GLN A 68 9.43 -7.65 2.72
CA GLN A 68 8.08 -8.06 3.10
C GLN A 68 8.15 -8.92 4.36
N LYS A 69 7.38 -8.55 5.37
CA LYS A 69 7.30 -9.24 6.67
C LYS A 69 5.86 -9.53 7.03
N PHE A 70 5.55 -10.79 7.31
CA PHE A 70 4.23 -11.18 7.79
C PHE A 70 4.15 -11.08 9.31
N THR A 71 3.03 -10.55 9.79
CA THR A 71 2.65 -10.57 11.20
C THR A 71 2.10 -11.95 11.58
N LYS A 72 1.91 -12.19 12.89
CA LYS A 72 1.31 -13.44 13.39
C LYS A 72 -0.10 -13.66 12.83
N ASP A 73 -0.83 -12.59 12.57
CA ASP A 73 -2.20 -12.61 12.05
C ASP A 73 -2.22 -12.65 10.50
N SER A 74 -1.10 -13.03 9.87
CA SER A 74 -0.93 -13.13 8.41
C SER A 74 -1.08 -11.82 7.63
N LEU A 75 -1.22 -10.68 8.31
CA LEU A 75 -1.11 -9.36 7.68
C LEU A 75 0.33 -9.08 7.25
N SER A 76 0.50 -8.48 6.07
CA SER A 76 1.82 -8.18 5.53
C SER A 76 2.23 -6.73 5.77
N ASN A 77 3.44 -6.52 6.28
CA ASN A 77 4.09 -5.22 6.35
C ASN A 77 5.21 -5.19 5.32
N SER A 78 5.11 -4.30 4.34
CA SER A 78 6.08 -4.22 3.25
C SER A 78 6.76 -2.87 3.19
N LYS A 79 8.03 -2.91 2.80
CA LYS A 79 8.87 -1.74 2.57
C LYS A 79 9.05 -1.57 1.08
N PHE A 80 8.75 -0.39 0.56
CA PHE A 80 8.87 -0.08 -0.86
C PHE A 80 9.87 1.04 -1.09
N ARG A 81 10.69 0.91 -2.13
CA ARG A 81 11.46 2.00 -2.68
C ARG A 81 10.72 2.55 -3.89
N ILE A 82 10.40 3.83 -3.83
CA ILE A 82 9.80 4.58 -4.92
C ILE A 82 10.92 5.35 -5.61
N GLU A 83 11.00 5.26 -6.93
CA GLU A 83 11.96 6.01 -7.74
C GLU A 83 11.20 6.77 -8.82
N PHE A 84 11.25 8.10 -8.77
CA PHE A 84 10.66 8.94 -9.80
C PHE A 84 11.65 9.11 -10.94
N ILE A 85 11.19 8.82 -12.14
CA ILE A 85 11.96 8.87 -13.38
C ILE A 85 11.40 10.00 -14.24
N GLN A 86 12.28 10.86 -14.74
CA GLN A 86 11.98 11.86 -15.77
C GLN A 86 13.01 11.72 -16.87
N LYS A 87 12.59 11.62 -18.14
CA LYS A 87 13.48 11.51 -19.30
C LYS A 87 14.52 10.39 -19.14
N LYS A 88 14.07 9.23 -18.64
CA LYS A 88 14.88 8.02 -18.36
C LYS A 88 15.94 8.19 -17.27
N GLN A 89 15.92 9.28 -16.51
CA GLN A 89 16.82 9.52 -15.38
C GLN A 89 16.06 9.53 -14.08
N LYS A 90 16.62 8.91 -13.04
CA LYS A 90 16.07 9.00 -11.68
C LYS A 90 16.30 10.40 -11.13
N VAL A 91 15.22 11.09 -10.80
CA VAL A 91 15.26 12.45 -10.25
C VAL A 91 15.02 12.50 -8.74
N PHE A 92 14.30 11.53 -8.20
CA PHE A 92 14.01 11.45 -6.77
C PHE A 92 13.78 9.99 -6.33
N SER A 93 14.01 9.69 -5.06
CA SER A 93 13.66 8.40 -4.48
C SER A 93 13.21 8.55 -3.03
N ASP A 94 12.21 7.76 -2.65
CA ASP A 94 11.70 7.67 -1.30
C ASP A 94 11.64 6.20 -0.86
N LEU A 95 11.72 5.97 0.45
CA LEU A 95 11.64 4.65 1.06
C LEU A 95 10.50 4.67 2.07
N ILE A 96 9.44 3.93 1.80
CA ILE A 96 8.22 3.92 2.59
C ILE A 96 7.96 2.53 3.17
N THR A 97 7.09 2.48 4.18
CA THR A 97 6.61 1.24 4.77
C THR A 97 5.11 1.31 4.87
N ILE A 98 4.44 0.30 4.30
CA ILE A 98 3.00 0.11 4.35
C ILE A 98 2.73 -1.10 5.22
N LYS A 99 1.74 -0.97 6.11
CA LYS A 99 1.37 -2.00 7.08
C LYS A 99 0.00 -2.56 6.73
N GLY A 100 -0.26 -3.81 7.13
CA GLY A 100 -1.59 -4.39 6.96
C GLY A 100 -1.98 -4.64 5.51
N ILE A 101 -1.01 -4.89 4.63
CA ILE A 101 -1.25 -5.06 3.19
C ILE A 101 -2.09 -6.31 2.94
N GLU A 102 -3.20 -6.09 2.25
CA GLU A 102 -4.10 -7.14 1.78
C GLU A 102 -3.58 -7.73 0.46
N LYS A 103 -3.72 -9.05 0.30
CA LYS A 103 -3.34 -9.73 -0.94
C LYS A 103 -4.21 -9.21 -2.08
N GLY A 104 -3.58 -8.76 -3.17
CA GLY A 104 -4.29 -8.14 -4.31
C GLY A 104 -4.32 -6.61 -4.25
N SER A 105 -3.67 -5.99 -3.26
CA SER A 105 -3.43 -4.55 -3.28
C SER A 105 -2.54 -4.15 -4.45
N GLU A 106 -2.86 -3.01 -5.06
CA GLU A 106 -2.20 -2.48 -6.25
C GLU A 106 -1.77 -1.02 -6.04
N TRP A 107 -0.90 -0.56 -6.93
CA TRP A 107 -0.44 0.82 -6.98
C TRP A 107 -1.18 1.61 -8.06
N TYR A 108 -1.53 2.85 -7.74
CA TYR A 108 -2.15 3.81 -8.65
C TYR A 108 -1.38 5.13 -8.62
N GLY A 109 -1.39 5.85 -9.72
CA GLY A 109 -0.76 7.15 -9.83
C GLY A 109 -1.62 8.15 -10.59
N MET A 110 -1.60 9.40 -10.14
CA MET A 110 -2.21 10.52 -10.87
C MET A 110 -1.47 11.82 -10.63
N TYR A 111 -1.68 12.77 -11.53
CA TYR A 111 -1.35 14.18 -11.29
C TYR A 111 -2.35 14.79 -10.30
N GLU A 112 -1.86 15.63 -9.39
CA GLU A 112 -2.69 16.42 -8.48
C GLU A 112 -2.66 17.91 -8.86
N MET A 113 -3.55 18.72 -8.29
CA MET A 113 -3.67 20.17 -8.56
C MET A 113 -4.09 20.52 -10.01
N ASP A 114 -4.95 19.69 -10.61
CA ASP A 114 -5.65 19.93 -11.89
C ASP A 114 -4.75 20.36 -13.06
N SER A 115 -3.58 19.72 -13.20
CA SER A 115 -2.68 19.96 -14.34
C SER A 115 -2.09 18.66 -14.88
N VAL A 116 -2.19 18.49 -16.21
CA VAL A 116 -1.60 17.36 -16.97
C VAL A 116 -0.08 17.27 -16.81
N TYR A 117 0.57 18.34 -16.36
CA TYR A 117 2.02 18.41 -16.11
C TYR A 117 2.32 18.90 -14.69
N SER A 118 1.45 18.57 -13.73
CA SER A 118 1.65 19.01 -12.36
C SER A 118 2.95 18.43 -11.79
N PRO A 119 3.79 19.23 -11.10
CA PRO A 119 4.92 18.69 -10.34
C PRO A 119 4.42 17.89 -9.12
N PHE A 120 3.12 17.97 -8.80
CA PHE A 120 2.49 17.20 -7.75
C PHE A 120 1.99 15.86 -8.27
N LYS A 121 2.52 14.78 -7.68
CA LYS A 121 2.23 13.40 -8.04
C LYS A 121 1.61 12.70 -6.85
N ARG A 122 0.41 12.17 -7.00
CA ARG A 122 -0.18 11.25 -6.02
C ARG A 122 0.17 9.83 -6.40
N LEU A 123 0.65 9.07 -5.42
CA LEU A 123 0.69 7.62 -5.46
C LEU A 123 -0.29 7.10 -4.40
N SER A 124 -1.11 6.14 -4.80
CA SER A 124 -2.08 5.48 -3.92
C SER A 124 -1.79 3.98 -3.92
N PHE A 125 -1.89 3.36 -2.76
CA PHE A 125 -1.75 1.92 -2.62
C PHE A 125 -2.92 1.35 -1.81
N GLY A 126 -3.59 0.35 -2.37
CA GLY A 126 -4.73 -0.27 -1.72
C GLY A 126 -5.36 -1.34 -2.60
N TYR A 127 -6.36 -2.03 -2.07
CA TYR A 127 -7.07 -3.08 -2.80
C TYR A 127 -8.23 -2.47 -3.63
N PRO A 128 -8.41 -2.86 -4.90
CA PRO A 128 -9.49 -2.34 -5.74
C PRO A 128 -10.80 -3.13 -5.61
N ALA A 129 -11.73 -2.69 -4.75
CA ALA A 129 -13.14 -3.10 -4.85
C ALA A 129 -14.09 -2.03 -4.21
N CYS A 130 -15.30 -2.40 -3.76
CA CYS A 130 -16.23 -1.56 -2.96
C CYS A 130 -15.89 -1.49 -1.44
N GLY A 131 -15.59 -0.31 -0.87
CA GLY A 131 -15.35 -0.12 0.57
C GLY A 131 -13.89 0.06 1.03
N TYR A 132 -13.01 0.62 0.20
CA TYR A 132 -11.56 0.39 0.35
C TYR A 132 -10.79 1.55 0.92
N SER A 133 -9.89 1.17 1.83
CA SER A 133 -8.86 2.01 2.39
C SER A 133 -7.64 2.07 1.48
N GLN A 134 -7.16 3.27 1.16
CA GLN A 134 -5.94 3.49 0.39
C GLN A 134 -4.95 4.33 1.17
N ASP A 135 -3.70 3.89 1.22
CA ASP A 135 -2.57 4.71 1.65
C ASP A 135 -2.20 5.66 0.51
N ASN A 136 -2.33 6.96 0.75
CA ASN A 136 -2.03 7.99 -0.23
C ASN A 136 -0.76 8.74 0.13
N PHE A 137 0.02 9.06 -0.90
CA PHE A 137 1.28 9.78 -0.80
C PHE A 137 1.31 10.90 -1.84
N LEU A 138 1.33 12.15 -1.39
CA LEU A 138 1.55 13.32 -2.24
C LEU A 138 3.04 13.64 -2.28
N TYR A 139 3.59 13.62 -3.48
CA TYR A 139 4.95 14.04 -3.78
C TYR A 139 4.97 15.33 -4.59
N TYR A 140 6.00 16.13 -4.40
CA TYR A 140 6.39 17.19 -5.33
C TYR A 140 7.72 16.81 -5.96
N ILE A 141 7.76 16.78 -7.28
CA ILE A 141 8.90 16.29 -8.06
C ILE A 141 9.36 17.42 -8.97
N GLU A 142 10.37 18.16 -8.53
CA GLU A 142 10.93 19.31 -9.23
C GLU A 142 12.40 19.50 -8.82
N GLY A 143 13.33 18.94 -9.62
CA GLY A 143 14.76 19.07 -9.38
C GLY A 143 15.19 18.73 -7.95
N SER A 144 16.02 19.60 -7.35
CA SER A 144 16.54 19.42 -5.99
C SER A 144 15.52 19.66 -4.87
N ALA A 145 14.33 20.18 -5.19
CA ALA A 145 13.24 20.42 -4.24
C ALA A 145 12.34 19.19 -4.04
N SER A 146 12.60 18.11 -4.79
CA SER A 146 11.76 16.93 -4.80
C SER A 146 11.62 16.32 -3.40
N SER A 147 10.38 16.06 -2.97
CA SER A 147 10.07 15.61 -1.63
C SER A 147 8.68 14.98 -1.51
N LYS A 148 8.48 14.13 -0.49
CA LYS A 148 7.15 13.73 -0.03
C LYS A 148 6.56 14.83 0.83
N ILE A 149 5.38 15.33 0.47
CA ILE A 149 4.74 16.49 1.13
C ILE A 149 3.66 16.06 2.12
N HIS A 150 2.85 15.07 1.75
CA HIS A 150 1.71 14.67 2.56
C HIS A 150 1.40 13.18 2.40
N THR A 151 0.82 12.61 3.45
CA THR A 151 0.32 11.24 3.49
C THR A 151 -1.00 11.24 4.23
N TRP A 152 -1.96 10.46 3.75
CA TRP A 152 -3.26 10.28 4.38
C TRP A 152 -3.84 8.92 4.01
N LEU A 153 -4.83 8.49 4.78
CA LEU A 153 -5.67 7.35 4.46
C LEU A 153 -6.92 7.89 3.78
N SER A 154 -7.31 7.33 2.64
CA SER A 154 -8.64 7.56 2.09
C SER A 154 -9.47 6.28 2.18
N VAL A 155 -10.78 6.40 2.28
CA VAL A 155 -11.72 5.28 2.26
C VAL A 155 -12.87 5.63 1.33
N GLY A 156 -13.36 4.69 0.52
CA GLY A 156 -14.53 4.92 -0.33
C GLY A 156 -15.38 3.68 -0.56
N ASP A 157 -16.70 3.83 -0.50
CA ASP A 157 -17.69 2.82 -0.87
C ASP A 157 -18.84 3.47 -1.66
N GLY A 158 -18.90 3.23 -2.98
CA GLY A 158 -19.80 3.98 -3.85
C GLY A 158 -19.55 5.48 -3.74
N GLY A 159 -20.57 6.25 -3.40
CA GLY A 159 -20.49 7.70 -3.15
C GLY A 159 -20.15 8.09 -1.71
N TRP A 160 -19.98 7.13 -0.81
CA TRP A 160 -19.56 7.35 0.58
C TRP A 160 -18.05 7.36 0.67
N PHE A 161 -17.46 8.33 1.38
CA PHE A 161 -16.01 8.46 1.38
C PHE A 161 -15.42 9.22 2.55
N ASN A 162 -14.10 9.08 2.69
CA ASN A 162 -13.20 9.98 3.37
C ASN A 162 -11.97 10.19 2.48
N ASP A 163 -11.70 11.41 2.06
CA ASP A 163 -10.51 11.73 1.26
C ASP A 163 -10.04 13.17 1.52
N VAL A 164 -8.98 13.59 0.83
CA VAL A 164 -8.42 14.95 0.91
C VAL A 164 -8.70 15.72 -0.37
N ASP A 165 -9.40 16.85 -0.22
CA ASP A 165 -9.54 17.84 -1.29
C ASP A 165 -8.30 18.74 -1.31
N PHE A 166 -7.70 18.94 -2.48
CA PHE A 166 -6.60 19.88 -2.68
C PHE A 166 -7.08 21.17 -3.38
N PHE A 167 -6.59 22.32 -2.90
CA PHE A 167 -6.93 23.64 -3.40
C PHE A 167 -5.66 24.40 -3.79
N PRO A 168 -5.30 24.46 -5.07
CA PRO A 168 -4.16 25.27 -5.52
C PRO A 168 -4.44 26.76 -5.24
N ILE A 169 -3.48 27.46 -4.63
CA ILE A 169 -3.57 28.90 -4.35
C ILE A 169 -2.59 29.67 -5.24
N SER A 170 -1.38 29.13 -5.42
CA SER A 170 -0.32 29.65 -6.28
C SER A 170 0.73 28.57 -6.54
N LYS A 171 1.74 28.85 -7.36
CA LYS A 171 2.86 27.91 -7.61
C LYS A 171 3.61 27.48 -6.34
N THR A 172 3.62 28.32 -5.31
CA THR A 172 4.37 28.07 -4.07
C THR A 172 3.46 27.88 -2.86
N LYS A 173 2.15 27.72 -3.08
CA LYS A 173 1.18 27.61 -1.97
C LYS A 173 -0.07 26.87 -2.43
N PHE A 174 -0.52 25.94 -1.61
CA PHE A 174 -1.83 25.30 -1.76
C PHE A 174 -2.41 25.00 -0.39
N ALA A 175 -3.69 24.68 -0.34
CA ALA A 175 -4.34 24.18 0.85
C ALA A 175 -4.92 22.79 0.59
N CYS A 176 -5.20 22.07 1.66
CA CYS A 176 -6.06 20.90 1.58
C CYS A 176 -6.99 20.87 2.81
N ARG A 177 -8.03 20.06 2.71
CA ARG A 177 -8.85 19.67 3.85
C ARG A 177 -9.25 18.21 3.69
N THR A 178 -9.53 17.54 4.79
CA THR A 178 -10.20 16.24 4.72
C THR A 178 -11.69 16.47 4.57
N ALA A 179 -12.30 15.77 3.62
CA ALA A 179 -13.74 15.72 3.39
C ALA A 179 -14.21 14.29 3.67
N SER A 180 -15.33 14.16 4.39
CA SER A 180 -15.91 12.87 4.72
C SER A 180 -17.41 12.92 4.53
N PHE A 181 -17.98 11.96 3.80
CA PHE A 181 -19.41 11.82 3.60
C PHE A 181 -19.82 10.40 3.92
N TRP A 182 -20.67 10.25 4.94
CA TRP A 182 -21.15 8.95 5.42
C TRP A 182 -22.67 8.96 5.64
N PRO A 183 -23.33 7.80 5.55
CA PRO A 183 -24.76 7.69 5.83
C PRO A 183 -25.09 8.19 7.24
N GLU A 184 -26.27 8.78 7.41
CA GLU A 184 -26.81 9.04 8.74
C GLU A 184 -27.16 7.72 9.44
N GLU A 185 -26.76 7.57 10.71
CA GLU A 185 -27.05 6.36 11.49
C GLU A 185 -28.55 6.22 11.88
N THR A 186 -29.39 7.23 11.61
CA THR A 186 -30.80 7.25 12.04
C THR A 186 -31.74 6.81 10.92
N GLU A 187 -32.23 5.57 11.02
CA GLU A 187 -33.15 4.89 10.09
C GLU A 187 -34.56 5.52 9.99
N THR A 188 -34.93 6.47 10.85
CA THR A 188 -36.34 6.82 11.08
C THR A 188 -36.98 7.80 10.09
N GLU A 189 -36.23 8.49 9.22
CA GLU A 189 -36.79 9.53 8.34
C GLU A 189 -36.77 9.20 6.82
N ASN A 190 -36.18 8.07 6.41
CA ASN A 190 -36.05 7.70 4.98
C ASN A 190 -37.18 6.77 4.46
N LEU A 191 -38.29 6.63 5.18
CA LEU A 191 -39.37 5.71 4.79
C LEU A 191 -40.38 6.31 3.78
N GLU A 192 -40.35 7.63 3.55
CA GLU A 192 -41.33 8.31 2.69
C GLU A 192 -40.77 8.79 1.35
N THR A 193 -39.45 8.90 1.23
CA THR A 193 -38.75 9.27 0.00
C THR A 193 -37.57 8.32 -0.13
N ASP A 194 -37.43 7.57 -1.23
CA ASP A 194 -36.28 6.67 -1.51
C ASP A 194 -34.92 7.42 -1.61
N GLU A 195 -34.81 8.61 -1.03
CA GLU A 195 -33.64 9.47 -1.02
C GLU A 195 -32.74 9.14 0.17
N GLU A 196 -31.50 8.74 -0.12
CA GLU A 196 -30.48 8.52 0.90
C GLU A 196 -29.83 9.85 1.31
N PHE A 197 -29.61 10.03 2.61
CA PHE A 197 -28.95 11.22 3.16
C PHE A 197 -27.69 10.85 3.94
N GLY A 198 -26.73 11.77 3.94
CA GLY A 198 -25.53 11.66 4.72
C GLY A 198 -25.05 12.97 5.32
N MET A 199 -24.02 12.85 6.13
CA MET A 199 -23.35 13.99 6.76
C MET A 199 -22.00 14.24 6.10
N LEU A 200 -21.91 15.37 5.39
CA LEU A 200 -20.65 15.87 4.85
C LEU A 200 -19.91 16.67 5.93
N GLU A 201 -18.75 16.16 6.33
CA GLU A 201 -17.90 16.72 7.35
C GLU A 201 -16.57 17.19 6.77
N PHE A 202 -16.07 18.32 7.26
CA PHE A 202 -14.74 18.81 6.93
C PHE A 202 -13.86 18.89 8.18
N SER A 203 -12.65 18.33 8.07
CA SER A 203 -11.60 18.39 9.09
C SER A 203 -10.25 18.77 8.49
N ASP A 204 -9.23 18.94 9.34
CA ASP A 204 -7.83 19.02 8.92
C ASP A 204 -7.52 20.05 7.82
N SER A 205 -8.00 21.29 7.97
CA SER A 205 -7.58 22.38 7.09
C SER A 205 -6.08 22.61 7.23
N ILE A 206 -5.33 22.39 6.15
CA ILE A 206 -3.88 22.49 6.11
C ILE A 206 -3.47 23.44 4.99
N VAL A 207 -2.50 24.31 5.27
CA VAL A 207 -1.84 25.13 4.27
C VAL A 207 -0.42 24.63 4.07
N PHE A 208 -0.04 24.48 2.81
CA PHE A 208 1.32 24.14 2.39
C PHE A 208 1.96 25.35 1.74
N SER A 209 3.23 25.61 2.03
CA SER A 209 3.97 26.74 1.47
C SER A 209 5.40 26.34 1.14
N PHE A 210 5.83 26.70 -0.06
CA PHE A 210 7.18 26.43 -0.55
C PHE A 210 8.09 27.61 -0.23
N THR A 211 9.06 27.39 0.66
CA THR A 211 10.04 28.40 1.05
C THR A 211 11.39 27.75 1.25
N LYS A 212 12.48 28.40 0.82
CA LYS A 212 13.85 27.88 0.96
C LYS A 212 14.02 26.45 0.41
N ASN A 213 13.47 26.22 -0.79
CA ASN A 213 13.54 24.93 -1.49
C ASN A 213 12.86 23.75 -0.77
N GLN A 214 11.91 24.03 0.14
CA GLN A 214 11.21 23.02 0.93
C GLN A 214 9.74 23.36 1.09
N TRP A 215 8.88 22.33 1.07
CA TRP A 215 7.47 22.44 1.41
C TRP A 215 7.27 22.40 2.91
N ASN A 216 6.55 23.38 3.44
CA ASN A 216 6.22 23.50 4.85
C ASN A 216 4.71 23.33 5.04
N LYS A 217 4.33 22.53 6.03
CA LYS A 217 2.94 22.21 6.37
C LYS A 217 2.51 22.98 7.62
N SER A 218 1.35 23.65 7.56
CA SER A 218 0.74 24.37 8.69
C SER A 218 -0.74 24.02 8.82
N PHE A 219 -1.13 23.40 9.93
CA PHE A 219 -2.54 23.18 10.27
C PHE A 219 -3.21 24.52 10.62
N LYS A 220 -4.41 24.75 10.09
CA LYS A 220 -5.29 25.90 10.38
C LYS A 220 -6.45 25.52 11.28
N THR A 221 -6.83 24.25 11.31
CA THR A 221 -7.74 23.68 12.31
C THR A 221 -6.98 22.65 13.16
N PRO A 222 -7.46 22.35 14.38
CA PRO A 222 -6.90 21.24 15.15
C PRO A 222 -7.02 19.93 14.37
N LYS A 223 -5.94 19.13 14.39
CA LYS A 223 -5.88 17.86 13.66
C LYS A 223 -7.02 16.92 14.11
N GLY A 224 -7.70 16.31 13.15
CA GLY A 224 -8.80 15.36 13.36
C GLY A 224 -10.07 15.97 13.96
N LYS A 225 -10.16 17.29 14.10
CA LYS A 225 -11.38 17.95 14.57
C LYS A 225 -12.21 18.45 13.41
N VAL A 226 -13.45 17.97 13.35
CA VAL A 226 -14.46 18.47 12.42
C VAL A 226 -14.81 19.90 12.80
N TYR A 227 -14.77 20.81 11.82
CA TYR A 227 -15.08 22.22 12.01
C TYR A 227 -16.30 22.68 11.19
N ARG A 228 -16.80 21.83 10.29
CA ARG A 228 -18.02 22.07 9.52
C ARG A 228 -18.70 20.74 9.23
N LYS A 229 -20.02 20.71 9.37
CA LYS A 229 -20.89 19.59 9.01
C LYS A 229 -22.08 20.11 8.22
N THR A 230 -22.51 19.38 7.20
CA THR A 230 -23.68 19.72 6.39
C THR A 230 -24.42 18.42 6.06
N ARG A 231 -25.73 18.38 6.34
CA ARG A 231 -26.59 17.29 5.86
C ARG A 231 -26.89 17.52 4.37
N MET A 232 -26.78 16.48 3.56
CA MET A 232 -27.10 16.54 2.13
C MET A 232 -27.55 15.17 1.62
N SER A 233 -28.32 15.15 0.54
CA SER A 233 -28.68 13.89 -0.11
C SER A 233 -27.49 13.30 -0.85
N TYR A 234 -27.47 11.98 -0.93
CA TYR A 234 -26.46 11.20 -1.63
C TYR A 234 -26.36 11.63 -3.09
N ASP A 235 -27.50 11.75 -3.77
CA ASP A 235 -27.58 12.20 -5.16
C ASP A 235 -26.98 13.59 -5.36
N SER A 236 -27.14 14.51 -4.39
CA SER A 236 -26.54 15.85 -4.47
C SER A 236 -25.02 15.84 -4.27
N MET A 237 -24.46 14.79 -3.67
CA MET A 237 -23.01 14.66 -3.42
C MET A 237 -22.27 14.04 -4.60
N ILE A 238 -22.89 13.07 -5.28
CA ILE A 238 -22.24 12.29 -6.34
C ILE A 238 -22.40 12.91 -7.74
N ASN A 239 -23.29 13.90 -7.90
CA ASN A 239 -23.52 14.64 -9.15
C ASN A 239 -22.82 16.00 -9.14
#